data_AF-A0A845GHS7-F1
#
_entry.id   AF-A0A845GHS7-F1
#
_cell.length_a   1.000
_cell.length_b   1.000
_cell.length_c   1.000
_cell.angle_alpha   90.00
_cell.angle_beta   90.00
_cell.angle_gamma   90.00
#
_symmetry.space_group_name_H-M   'P 1'
#
loop_
_entity.id
_entity.type
_entity.pdbx_description
1 polymer ?
#
loop_
_entity_poly.entity_id
_entity_poly.type
_entity_poly.pdbx_seq_one_letter_code
_entity_poly.pdbx_strand_id
1 'polypeptide(L)'
;MTTTPSGHIDNTDRMSTADVKARLDELGDAAEQRMRMCTPDFVSLLGGAAIDFMTPEERAERHELVMQLPTFHEERQAARARIQARIAERRNRSAQTAALKEKVSCTK
;
A
#
# COMPACT_ATOMS: atom_id res chain seq x y z
N MET A 1 29.07 -30.32 -8.41
CA MET A 1 27.75 -29.77 -8.82
C MET A 1 26.99 -29.45 -7.55
N THR A 2 27.03 -28.19 -7.11
CA THR A 2 26.39 -27.72 -5.87
C THR A 2 25.08 -27.03 -6.24
N THR A 3 23.96 -27.72 -6.06
CA THR A 3 22.63 -27.14 -6.21
C THR A 3 22.34 -26.22 -5.03
N THR A 4 22.35 -24.91 -5.28
CA THR A 4 21.85 -23.89 -4.34
C THR A 4 20.36 -24.17 -4.08
N PRO A 5 19.91 -24.36 -2.83
CA PRO A 5 18.49 -24.39 -2.55
C PRO A 5 17.94 -22.99 -2.81
N SER A 6 17.19 -22.86 -3.90
CA SER A 6 16.36 -21.70 -4.20
C SER A 6 15.36 -21.57 -3.05
N GLY A 7 15.65 -20.70 -2.09
CA GLY A 7 14.73 -20.32 -1.03
C GLY A 7 13.50 -19.70 -1.67
N HIS A 8 12.47 -20.51 -1.86
CA HIS A 8 11.11 -20.02 -2.02
C HIS A 8 10.79 -19.37 -0.68
N ILE A 9 10.91 -18.04 -0.63
CA ILE A 9 10.50 -17.28 0.55
C ILE A 9 8.98 -17.38 0.55
N ASP A 10 8.47 -18.30 1.37
CA ASP A 10 7.05 -18.46 1.60
C ASP A 10 6.48 -17.09 1.99
N ASN A 11 5.67 -16.54 1.10
CA ASN A 11 5.09 -15.20 1.13
C ASN A 11 3.93 -15.13 2.16
N THR A 12 4.13 -15.73 3.33
CA THR A 12 3.07 -16.10 4.27
C THR A 12 2.91 -15.10 5.43
N ASP A 13 3.79 -14.10 5.54
CA ASP A 13 3.69 -13.06 6.60
C ASP A 13 3.79 -11.63 6.05
N ARG A 14 3.23 -11.39 4.85
CA ARG A 14 3.06 -10.02 4.33
C ARG A 14 1.79 -9.40 4.92
N MET A 15 1.96 -8.41 5.78
CA MET A 15 0.85 -7.60 6.29
C MET A 15 0.09 -6.92 5.16
N SER A 16 -1.19 -6.62 5.36
CA SER A 16 -1.93 -5.85 4.37
C SER A 16 -1.33 -4.45 4.26
N THR A 17 -1.41 -3.82 3.07
CA THR A 17 -0.90 -2.46 2.89
C THR A 17 -1.55 -1.44 3.81
N ALA A 18 -2.77 -1.71 4.28
CA ALA A 18 -3.46 -0.86 5.24
C ALA A 18 -2.84 -1.00 6.63
N ASP A 19 -2.56 -2.23 7.06
CA ASP A 19 -1.96 -2.50 8.38
C ASP A 19 -0.52 -2.01 8.44
N VAL A 20 0.26 -2.17 7.36
CA VAL A 20 1.61 -1.60 7.25
C VAL A 20 1.58 -0.09 7.44
N LYS A 21 0.63 0.61 6.81
CA LYS A 21 0.48 2.07 6.96
C LYS A 21 0.07 2.45 8.38
N ALA A 22 -0.91 1.77 8.95
CA ALA A 22 -1.34 2.02 10.32
C ALA A 22 -0.17 1.85 11.31
N ARG A 23 0.65 0.82 11.13
CA ARG A 23 1.82 0.60 11.99
C ARG A 23 2.90 1.66 11.81
N LEU A 24 3.13 2.11 10.57
CA LEU A 24 4.04 3.23 10.29
C LEU A 24 3.55 4.54 10.93
N ASP A 25 2.24 4.79 10.93
CA ASP A 25 1.64 5.96 11.57
C ASP A 25 1.82 5.90 13.09
N GLU A 26 1.59 4.74 13.72
CA GLU A 26 1.83 4.54 15.16
C GLU A 26 3.29 4.85 15.57
N LEU A 27 4.27 4.34 14.81
CA LEU A 27 5.68 4.62 15.04
C LEU A 27 5.98 6.12 14.89
N GLY A 28 5.38 6.76 13.87
CA GLY A 28 5.48 8.20 13.64
C GLY A 28 4.93 9.02 14.80
N ASP A 29 3.73 8.68 15.27
CA ASP A 29 3.06 9.37 16.38
C ASP A 29 3.86 9.26 17.68
N ALA A 30 4.40 8.07 17.99
CA ALA A 30 5.23 7.86 19.17
C ALA A 30 6.53 8.69 19.12
N ALA A 31 7.12 8.83 17.93
CA ALA A 31 8.31 9.64 17.73
C ALA A 31 8.00 11.15 17.82
N GLU A 32 6.87 11.58 17.25
CA GLU A 32 6.42 12.97 17.31
C GLU A 32 6.05 13.38 18.74
N GLN A 33 5.42 12.48 19.52
CA GLN A 33 5.18 12.72 20.94
C GLN A 33 6.48 12.97 21.70
N ARG A 34 7.52 12.14 21.50
CA ARG A 34 8.84 12.38 22.11
C ARG A 34 9.43 13.71 21.69
N MET A 35 9.37 14.03 20.40
CA MET A 35 9.87 15.31 19.88
C MET A 35 9.17 16.51 20.56
N ARG A 36 7.84 16.45 20.74
CA ARG A 36 7.05 17.49 21.41
C ARG A 36 7.39 17.66 22.89
N MET A 37 7.92 16.62 23.54
CA MET A 37 8.36 16.69 24.94
C MET A 37 9.77 17.28 25.08
N CYS A 38 10.52 17.44 23.98
CA CYS A 38 11.83 18.05 23.98
C CYS A 38 11.76 19.58 23.82
N THR A 39 12.83 20.27 24.22
CA THR A 39 12.93 21.73 24.00
C THR A 39 13.15 22.04 22.52
N PRO A 40 12.66 23.18 22.01
CA PRO A 40 12.86 23.56 20.60
C PRO A 40 14.33 23.61 20.18
N ASP A 41 15.22 24.01 21.09
CA ASP A 41 16.67 24.05 20.85
C ASP A 41 17.25 22.65 20.63
N PHE A 42 16.83 21.67 21.45
CA PHE A 42 17.25 20.27 21.30
C PHE A 42 16.69 19.67 20.01
N VAL A 43 15.44 19.98 19.65
CA VAL A 43 14.82 19.53 18.40
C VAL A 43 15.57 20.06 17.18
N SER A 44 15.95 21.33 17.21
CA SER A 44 16.73 21.95 16.13
C SER A 44 18.13 21.33 16.00
N LEU A 45 18.77 20.96 17.12
CA LEU A 45 20.07 20.30 17.12
C LEU A 45 20.02 18.89 16.50
N LEU A 46 18.94 18.15 16.74
CA LEU A 46 18.79 16.77 16.25
C LEU A 46 18.42 16.68 14.76
N GLY A 47 18.04 17.79 14.12
CA GLY A 47 17.64 17.82 12.70
C GLY A 47 16.16 18.07 12.47
N GLY A 48 15.35 18.14 13.53
CA GLY A 48 13.94 18.54 13.46
C GLY A 48 13.00 17.54 12.78
N ALA A 49 13.46 16.33 12.45
CA ALA A 49 12.62 15.28 11.88
C ALA A 49 12.22 14.26 12.94
N ALA A 50 10.97 13.76 12.88
CA ALA A 50 10.47 12.77 13.83
C ALA A 50 11.29 11.47 13.85
N ILE A 51 11.93 11.10 12.73
CA ILE A 51 12.77 9.89 12.63
C ILE A 51 13.99 9.95 13.57
N ASP A 52 14.49 11.14 13.89
CA ASP A 52 15.65 11.31 14.77
C ASP A 52 15.31 11.03 16.24
N PHE A 53 14.02 11.09 16.57
CA PHE A 53 13.48 10.78 17.90
C PHE A 53 13.11 9.31 18.07
N MET A 54 13.11 8.51 17.01
CA MET A 54 12.86 7.06 17.06
C MET A 54 14.03 6.30 17.70
N THR A 55 13.71 5.23 18.43
CA THR A 55 14.73 4.29 18.90
C THR A 55 15.31 3.50 17.72
N PRO A 56 16.48 2.87 17.89
CA PRO A 56 17.06 2.02 16.84
C PRO A 56 16.13 0.88 16.42
N GLU A 57 15.39 0.29 17.35
CA GLU A 57 14.45 -0.81 17.11
C GLU A 57 13.26 -0.35 16.27
N GLU A 58 12.67 0.79 16.62
CA GLU A 58 11.57 1.39 15.86
C GLU A 58 12.01 1.78 14.43
N ARG A 59 13.26 2.24 14.28
CA ARG A 59 13.82 2.54 12.96
C ARG A 59 14.02 1.29 12.11
N ALA A 60 14.45 0.19 12.72
CA ALA A 60 14.57 -1.09 12.04
C ALA A 60 13.20 -1.63 11.62
N GLU A 61 12.22 -1.60 12.52
CA GLU A 61 10.84 -2.00 12.23
C GLU A 61 10.25 -1.15 11.08
N ARG A 62 10.41 0.18 11.15
CA ARG A 62 10.00 1.09 10.09
C ARG A 62 10.65 0.74 8.75
N HIS A 63 11.94 0.40 8.74
CA HIS A 63 12.64 0.01 7.51
C HIS A 63 12.02 -1.24 6.89
N GLU A 64 11.78 -2.27 7.69
CA GLU A 64 11.15 -3.52 7.24
C GLU A 64 9.73 -3.27 6.70
N LEU A 65 8.93 -2.46 7.40
CA LEU A 65 7.58 -2.09 6.97
C LEU A 65 7.58 -1.33 5.63
N VAL A 66 8.52 -0.39 5.43
CA VAL A 66 8.65 0.33 4.16
C VAL A 66 9.02 -0.61 3.01
N MET A 67 9.83 -1.64 3.25
CA MET A 67 10.17 -2.65 2.24
C MET A 67 8.99 -3.53 1.84
N GLN A 68 7.93 -3.58 2.66
CA GLN A 68 6.70 -4.29 2.34
C GLN A 68 5.74 -3.48 1.46
N LEU A 69 5.91 -2.17 1.36
CA LEU A 69 5.03 -1.32 0.57
C LEU A 69 5.15 -1.62 -0.94
N PRO A 70 4.03 -1.61 -1.67
CA PRO A 70 4.05 -1.82 -3.11
C PRO A 70 4.82 -0.69 -3.79
N THR A 71 5.55 -1.04 -4.83
CA THR A 71 6.26 -0.06 -5.65
C THR A 71 5.28 0.77 -6.48
N PHE A 72 5.69 1.97 -6.90
CA PHE A 72 4.92 2.82 -7.81
C PHE A 72 4.48 2.07 -9.10
N HIS A 73 5.30 1.14 -9.57
CA HIS A 73 4.96 0.33 -10.73
C HIS A 73 3.75 -0.57 -10.44
N GLU A 74 3.76 -1.27 -9.32
CA GLU A 74 2.69 -2.18 -8.90
C GLU A 74 1.39 -1.41 -8.66
N GLU A 75 1.45 -0.26 -7.98
CA GLU A 75 0.29 0.60 -7.79
C GLU A 75 -0.32 1.07 -9.13
N ARG A 76 0.55 1.43 -10.10
CA ARG A 76 0.11 1.82 -11.44
C ARG A 76 -0.57 0.67 -12.18
N GLN A 77 -0.05 -0.55 -12.10
CA GLN A 77 -0.68 -1.71 -12.73
C GLN A 77 -2.01 -2.05 -12.07
N ALA A 78 -2.08 -2.01 -10.73
CA ALA A 78 -3.33 -2.21 -10.00
C ALA A 78 -4.38 -1.15 -10.37
N ALA A 79 -3.97 0.12 -10.53
CA ALA A 79 -4.85 1.17 -11.01
C ALA A 79 -5.37 0.91 -12.44
N ARG A 80 -4.50 0.49 -13.35
CA ARG A 80 -4.89 0.12 -14.72
C ARG A 80 -5.88 -1.04 -14.73
N ALA A 81 -5.62 -2.09 -13.95
CA ALA A 81 -6.52 -3.23 -13.82
C ALA A 81 -7.92 -2.81 -13.33
N ARG A 82 -7.99 -1.94 -12.30
CA ARG A 82 -9.26 -1.38 -11.80
C ARG A 82 -10.02 -0.61 -12.86
N ILE A 83 -9.33 0.20 -13.67
CA ILE A 83 -9.95 0.96 -14.76
C ILE A 83 -10.47 0.02 -15.86
N GLN A 84 -9.67 -0.97 -16.25
CA GLN A 84 -10.06 -1.96 -17.25
C GLN A 84 -11.28 -2.77 -16.82
N ALA A 85 -11.34 -3.22 -15.55
CA ALA A 85 -12.50 -3.89 -15.00
C ALA A 85 -13.77 -3.03 -15.10
N ARG A 86 -13.68 -1.75 -14.71
CA ARG A 86 -14.81 -0.80 -14.83
C ARG A 86 -15.23 -0.54 -16.27
N ILE A 87 -14.31 -0.56 -17.23
CA ILE A 87 -14.64 -0.41 -18.66
C ILE A 87 -15.33 -1.68 -19.18
N ALA A 88 -14.84 -2.86 -18.79
CA ALA A 88 -15.43 -4.14 -19.16
C ALA A 88 -16.87 -4.26 -18.62
N GLU A 89 -17.09 -3.91 -17.35
CA GLU A 89 -18.43 -3.86 -16.75
C GLU A 89 -19.39 -2.94 -17.53
N ARG A 90 -18.91 -1.75 -17.92
CA ARG A 90 -19.72 -0.82 -18.74
C ARG A 90 -20.07 -1.39 -20.11
N ARG A 91 -19.10 -2.02 -20.78
CA ARG A 91 -19.31 -2.66 -22.09
C ARG A 91 -20.31 -3.81 -22.00
N ASN A 92 -20.18 -4.65 -20.98
CA ASN A 92 -21.10 -5.76 -20.73
C ASN A 92 -22.51 -5.24 -20.45
N ARG A 93 -22.66 -4.16 -19.67
CA ARG A 93 -23.94 -3.52 -19.42
C ARG A 93 -24.56 -2.96 -20.70
N SER A 94 -23.79 -2.30 -21.56
CA SER A 94 -24.31 -1.81 -22.85
C SER A 94 -24.70 -2.93 -23.80
N ALA A 95 -23.98 -4.06 -23.81
CA ALA A 95 -24.33 -5.22 -24.63
C ALA A 95 -25.63 -5.88 -24.14
N GLN A 96 -25.80 -6.02 -22.82
CA GLN A 96 -27.03 -6.56 -22.22
C GLN A 96 -28.24 -5.69 -22.53
N THR A 97 -28.13 -4.35 -22.44
CA THR A 97 -29.24 -3.45 -22.75
C THR A 97 -29.59 -3.44 -24.24
N ALA A 98 -28.61 -3.56 -25.14
CA ALA A 98 -28.86 -3.72 -26.57
C ALA A 98 -29.61 -5.02 -26.88
N ALA A 99 -29.17 -6.16 -26.31
CA ALA A 99 -29.83 -7.44 -26.47
C ALA A 99 -31.26 -7.45 -25.90
N LEU A 100 -31.51 -6.76 -24.78
CA LEU A 100 -32.85 -6.57 -24.22
C LEU A 100 -33.75 -5.77 -25.17
N LYS A 101 -33.26 -4.67 -25.76
CA LYS A 101 -34.02 -3.87 -26.72
C LYS A 101 -34.38 -4.66 -27.99
N GLU A 102 -33.44 -5.44 -28.52
CA GLU A 102 -33.63 -6.26 -29.71
C GLU A 102 -34.70 -7.35 -29.51
N LYS A 103 -34.69 -8.00 -28.33
CA LYS A 103 -35.75 -8.95 -27.95
C LYS A 103 -37.12 -8.28 -27.86
N VAL A 104 -37.21 -7.09 -27.27
CA VAL A 104 -38.47 -6.35 -27.16
C VAL A 104 -39.00 -5.94 -28.54
N SER A 105 -38.14 -5.60 -29.50
CA SER A 105 -38.58 -5.26 -30.86
C SER A 105 -39.07 -6.45 -31.69
N CYS A 106 -38.57 -7.67 -31.44
CA CYS A 106 -38.98 -8.87 -32.18
C CYS A 106 -40.27 -9.52 -31.62
N THR A 107 -40.79 -9.02 -30.50
CA THR A 107 -42.01 -9.54 -29.84
C THR A 107 -43.26 -8.68 -30.15
N LYS A 108 -43.14 -7.70 -31.06
CA LYS A 108 -44.23 -6.88 -31.60
C LYS A 108 -44.40 -7.15 -33.08
#